data_AF-A0A7S1Q9L7-F1
#
_entry.id   AF-A0A7S1Q9L7-F1
#
_cell.length_a   1.000
_cell.length_b   1.000
_cell.length_c   1.000
_cell.angle_alpha   90.00
_cell.angle_beta   90.00
_cell.angle_gamma   90.00
#
_symmetry.space_group_name_H-M   'P 1'
#
loop_
_entity.id
_entity.type
_entity.pdbx_description
1 polymer ?
#
loop_
_entity_poly.entity_id
_entity_poly.type
_entity_poly.pdbx_seq_one_letter_code
_entity_poly.pdbx_strand_id
1 'polypeptide(L)'
;LAKAIAGEAECPFYSMSGSDFIEMFVGVGPSRVRDLFQQARASAPSIIFIDEIDAVGRKRGSSSAGGGNDERENTLNQMLVEMDGFSSGAGVVVLAGTNRADILDPALIRPGRFDRQIA
;
A
#
# COMPACT_ATOMS: atom_id res chain seq x y z
N LEU A 1 -6.78 -1.59 16.11
CA LEU A 1 -6.67 -0.11 16.04
C LEU A 1 -7.36 0.47 14.81
N ALA A 2 -6.98 0.09 13.59
CA ALA A 2 -7.46 0.75 12.37
C ALA A 2 -9.00 0.79 12.23
N LYS A 3 -9.71 -0.32 12.49
CA LYS A 3 -11.18 -0.36 12.51
C LYS A 3 -11.83 0.48 13.62
N ALA A 4 -11.16 0.67 14.76
CA ALA A 4 -11.67 1.50 15.85
C ALA A 4 -11.50 2.99 15.55
N ILE A 5 -10.39 3.37 14.90
CA ILE A 5 -10.13 4.75 14.44
C ILE A 5 -11.19 5.18 13.42
N ALA A 6 -11.58 4.28 12.50
CA ALA A 6 -12.63 4.56 11.53
C ALA A 6 -14.01 4.80 12.16
N GLY A 7 -14.35 4.05 13.22
CA GLY A 7 -15.62 4.21 13.93
C GLY A 7 -15.74 5.54 14.68
N GLU A 8 -14.62 6.07 15.17
CA GLU A 8 -14.55 7.36 15.88
C GLU A 8 -14.36 8.56 14.94
N ALA A 9 -13.73 8.36 13.78
CA ALA A 9 -13.45 9.43 12.82
C ALA A 9 -14.59 9.71 11.82
N GLU A 10 -15.68 8.93 11.86
CA GLU A 10 -16.82 9.00 10.93
C GLU A 10 -16.44 9.08 9.44
N CYS A 11 -15.28 8.54 9.08
CA CYS A 11 -14.73 8.63 7.73
C CYS A 11 -14.68 7.25 7.05
N PRO A 12 -14.86 7.16 5.72
CA PRO A 12 -14.70 5.91 4.98
C PRO A 12 -13.38 5.21 5.27
N PHE A 13 -13.46 3.90 5.52
CA PHE A 13 -12.32 3.05 5.83
C PHE A 13 -12.20 1.92 4.82
N TYR A 14 -11.12 1.97 4.04
CA TYR A 14 -10.77 0.95 3.07
C TYR A 14 -9.72 0.03 3.67
N SER A 15 -9.94 -1.28 3.63
CA SER A 15 -9.02 -2.28 4.18
C SER A 15 -8.70 -3.31 3.12
N MET A 16 -7.43 -3.61 2.91
CA MET A 16 -6.98 -4.63 1.96
C MET A 16 -5.74 -5.34 2.51
N SER A 17 -5.56 -6.63 2.21
CA SER A 17 -4.30 -7.32 2.50
C SER A 17 -3.29 -7.07 1.38
N GLY A 18 -2.02 -6.98 1.71
CA GLY A 18 -0.93 -6.90 0.74
C GLY A 18 -0.94 -8.09 -0.21
N SER A 19 -1.42 -9.26 0.23
CA SER A 19 -1.55 -10.45 -0.62
C SER A 19 -2.70 -10.34 -1.63
N ASP A 20 -3.72 -9.50 -1.38
CA ASP A 20 -4.86 -9.30 -2.31
C ASP A 20 -4.43 -8.60 -3.62
N PHE A 21 -3.25 -7.98 -3.64
CA PHE A 21 -2.68 -7.39 -4.84
C PHE A 21 -1.81 -8.38 -5.64
N ILE A 22 -1.54 -9.57 -5.11
CA ILE A 22 -0.75 -10.60 -5.80
C ILE A 22 -1.71 -11.48 -6.58
N GLU A 23 -1.61 -11.44 -7.91
CA GLU A 23 -2.49 -12.19 -8.80
C GLU A 23 -1.71 -12.94 -9.88
N MET A 24 -2.36 -13.97 -10.44
CA MET A 24 -1.79 -14.74 -11.55
C MET A 24 -1.84 -13.97 -12.89
N PHE A 25 -2.64 -12.90 -12.95
CA PHE A 25 -2.84 -12.09 -14.14
C PHE A 25 -2.06 -10.77 -14.04
N VAL A 26 -1.20 -10.53 -15.03
CA VAL A 26 -0.40 -9.31 -15.14
C VAL A 26 -1.29 -8.07 -15.23
N GLY A 27 -0.98 -7.04 -14.45
CA GLY A 27 -1.67 -5.75 -14.43
C GLY A 27 -2.86 -5.65 -13.46
N VAL A 28 -3.32 -6.77 -12.88
CA VAL A 28 -4.43 -6.74 -11.93
C VAL A 28 -4.01 -6.09 -10.61
N GLY A 29 -2.79 -6.37 -10.12
CA GLY A 29 -2.26 -5.78 -8.90
C GLY A 29 -2.18 -4.25 -8.97
N PRO A 30 -1.49 -3.68 -9.98
CA PRO A 30 -1.43 -2.23 -10.19
C PRO A 30 -2.81 -1.58 -10.36
N SER A 31 -3.75 -2.23 -11.08
CA SER A 31 -5.10 -1.67 -11.24
C SER A 31 -5.83 -1.55 -9.91
N ARG A 32 -5.79 -2.58 -9.06
CA ARG A 32 -6.41 -2.55 -7.73
C ARG A 32 -5.82 -1.45 -6.86
N VAL A 33 -4.51 -1.22 -6.93
CA VAL A 33 -3.86 -0.10 -6.22
C VAL A 33 -4.44 1.22 -6.72
N ARG A 34 -4.52 1.45 -8.03
CA ARG A 34 -5.12 2.69 -8.58
C ARG A 34 -6.56 2.88 -8.11
N ASP A 35 -7.37 1.83 -8.20
CA ASP A 35 -8.80 1.87 -7.87
C ASP A 35 -9.01 2.16 -6.38
N LEU A 36 -8.24 1.52 -5.49
CA LEU A 36 -8.27 1.75 -4.05
C LEU A 36 -7.98 3.22 -3.71
N PHE A 37 -6.91 3.77 -4.28
CA PHE A 37 -6.50 5.15 -4.04
C PHE A 37 -7.47 6.16 -4.68
N GLN A 38 -8.03 5.85 -5.86
CA GLN A 38 -9.05 6.68 -6.50
C GLN A 38 -10.34 6.73 -5.67
N GLN A 39 -10.82 5.59 -5.16
CA GLN A 39 -12.02 5.53 -4.33
C GLN A 39 -11.82 6.30 -3.02
N ALA A 40 -10.67 6.12 -2.36
CA ALA A 40 -10.34 6.84 -1.14
C ALA A 40 -10.27 8.35 -1.34
N ARG A 41 -9.69 8.81 -2.46
CA ARG A 41 -9.67 10.24 -2.83
C ARG A 41 -11.06 10.79 -3.10
N ALA A 42 -11.92 10.03 -3.78
CA ALA A 42 -13.28 10.45 -4.09
C ALA A 42 -14.15 10.58 -2.83
N SER A 43 -13.81 9.88 -1.77
CA SER A 43 -14.54 9.85 -0.50
C SER A 43 -13.83 10.56 0.65
N ALA A 44 -12.83 11.39 0.34
CA ALA A 44 -12.06 12.12 1.35
C ALA A 44 -12.94 13.03 2.23
N PRO A 45 -12.71 13.10 3.56
CA PRO A 45 -11.60 12.48 4.28
C PRO A 45 -11.79 10.96 4.42
N SER A 46 -10.73 10.17 4.24
CA SER A 46 -10.81 8.71 4.30
C SER A 46 -9.51 8.06 4.79
N ILE A 47 -9.59 6.79 5.17
CA ILE A 47 -8.46 6.01 5.66
C ILE A 47 -8.30 4.77 4.79
N ILE A 48 -7.07 4.52 4.32
CA ILE A 48 -6.67 3.26 3.69
C ILE A 48 -5.83 2.49 4.71
N PHE A 49 -6.17 1.22 4.94
CA PHE A 49 -5.37 0.29 5.73
C PHE A 49 -4.92 -0.89 4.87
N ILE A 50 -3.60 -1.10 4.79
CA ILE A 50 -2.99 -2.20 4.07
C ILE A 50 -2.30 -3.12 5.08
N ASP A 51 -2.89 -4.29 5.35
CA ASP A 51 -2.23 -5.28 6.20
C ASP A 51 -1.22 -6.10 5.40
N GLU A 52 -0.27 -6.76 6.07
CA GLU A 52 0.73 -7.64 5.44
C GLU A 52 1.42 -6.99 4.22
N ILE A 53 1.80 -5.70 4.31
CA ILE A 53 2.38 -4.97 3.17
C ILE A 53 3.69 -5.61 2.68
N ASP A 54 4.36 -6.43 3.49
CA ASP A 54 5.52 -7.24 3.11
C ASP A 54 5.22 -8.34 2.08
N ALA A 55 3.94 -8.64 1.82
CA ALA A 55 3.53 -9.51 0.71
C ALA A 55 3.84 -8.87 -0.65
N VAL A 56 3.72 -7.55 -0.80
CA VAL A 56 4.03 -6.81 -2.05
C VAL A 56 5.29 -5.97 -1.96
N GLY A 57 5.62 -5.47 -0.77
CA GLY A 57 6.67 -4.49 -0.54
C GLY A 57 8.06 -5.05 -0.24
N ARG A 58 8.43 -6.28 -0.62
CA ARG A 58 9.81 -6.79 -0.38
C ARG A 58 10.81 -6.11 -1.29
N LYS A 59 12.03 -5.97 -0.77
CA LYS A 59 13.24 -5.62 -1.54
C LYS A 59 13.38 -6.51 -2.77
N ARG A 60 13.73 -5.88 -3.89
CA ARG A 60 14.13 -6.53 -5.13
C ARG A 60 15.41 -7.31 -4.90
N GLY A 61 15.42 -8.59 -5.25
CA GLY A 61 16.64 -9.42 -5.29
C GLY A 61 16.92 -10.31 -4.07
N SER A 62 16.19 -11.42 -3.94
CA SER A 62 16.65 -12.57 -3.14
C SER A 62 16.29 -13.94 -3.71
N SER A 63 15.42 -14.02 -4.72
CA SER A 63 15.09 -15.29 -5.38
C SER A 63 15.54 -15.26 -6.83
N SER A 64 16.69 -15.89 -7.06
CA SER A 64 17.19 -16.33 -8.35
C SER A 64 16.09 -17.07 -9.13
N ALA A 65 16.00 -16.77 -10.43
CA ALA A 65 15.32 -17.52 -11.49
C ALA A 65 13.77 -17.57 -11.47
N GLY A 66 13.14 -16.81 -12.37
CA GLY A 66 11.87 -17.18 -13.00
C GLY A 66 10.72 -16.18 -12.82
N GLY A 67 10.52 -15.30 -13.83
CA GLY A 67 9.26 -14.77 -14.39
C GLY A 67 8.11 -14.18 -13.54
N GLY A 68 8.06 -14.40 -12.22
CA GLY A 68 6.95 -13.98 -11.35
C GLY A 68 7.23 -12.74 -10.50
N ASN A 69 8.46 -12.24 -10.49
CA ASN A 69 8.82 -11.02 -9.74
C ASN A 69 8.22 -9.75 -10.37
N ASP A 70 8.00 -9.75 -11.69
CA ASP A 70 7.63 -8.55 -12.45
C ASP A 70 6.29 -7.96 -12.01
N GLU A 71 5.29 -8.80 -11.73
CA GLU A 71 3.95 -8.30 -11.36
C GLU A 71 3.93 -7.68 -9.96
N ARG A 72 4.63 -8.32 -9.01
CA ARG A 72 4.79 -7.80 -7.67
C ARG A 72 5.54 -6.46 -7.70
N GLU A 73 6.62 -6.39 -8.47
CA GLU A 73 7.38 -5.15 -8.64
C GLU A 73 6.55 -4.05 -9.28
N ASN A 74 5.76 -4.37 -10.31
CA ASN A 74 4.84 -3.42 -10.93
C ASN A 74 3.79 -2.91 -9.94
N THR A 75 3.24 -3.79 -9.10
CA THR A 75 2.28 -3.43 -8.05
C THR A 75 2.91 -2.50 -7.01
N LEU A 76 4.12 -2.83 -6.55
CA LEU A 76 4.88 -1.98 -5.64
C LEU A 76 5.16 -0.62 -6.27
N ASN A 77 5.63 -0.58 -7.51
CA ASN A 77 5.87 0.68 -8.24
C ASN A 77 4.60 1.53 -8.32
N GLN A 78 3.46 0.92 -8.61
CA GLN A 78 2.20 1.65 -8.65
C GLN A 78 1.82 2.22 -7.29
N MET A 79 2.04 1.47 -6.20
CA MET A 79 1.83 1.97 -4.83
C MET A 79 2.73 3.18 -4.54
N LEU A 80 4.00 3.13 -4.94
CA LEU A 80 4.92 4.26 -4.79
C LEU A 80 4.44 5.50 -5.59
N VAL A 81 3.95 5.30 -6.81
CA VAL A 81 3.39 6.38 -7.64
C VAL A 81 2.15 7.00 -6.99
N GLU A 82 1.24 6.19 -6.48
CA GLU A 82 0.06 6.71 -5.78
C GLU A 82 0.45 7.48 -4.52
N MET A 83 1.44 6.98 -3.75
CA MET A 83 1.95 7.64 -2.55
C MET A 83 2.67 8.96 -2.85
N ASP A 84 3.50 9.02 -3.89
CA ASP A 84 4.18 10.25 -4.33
C ASP A 84 3.18 11.27 -4.91
N GLY A 85 2.04 10.80 -5.43
CA GLY A 85 0.96 11.64 -5.94
C GLY A 85 0.14 12.36 -4.87
N PHE A 86 0.37 12.08 -3.58
CA PHE A 86 -0.32 12.80 -2.50
C PHE A 86 0.29 14.18 -2.27
N SER A 87 -0.55 15.21 -2.43
CA SER A 87 -0.35 16.45 -1.68
C SER A 87 -0.94 16.28 -0.29
N SER A 88 -0.28 16.86 0.72
CA SER A 88 -0.66 16.81 2.14
C SER A 88 -2.06 17.36 2.47
N GLY A 89 -2.83 17.82 1.47
CA GLY A 89 -4.20 18.33 1.59
C GLY A 89 -5.31 17.41 1.06
N ALA A 90 -5.00 16.22 0.53
CA ALA A 90 -6.01 15.33 -0.07
C ALA A 90 -6.95 14.66 0.95
N GLY A 91 -6.69 14.78 2.26
CA GLY A 91 -7.57 14.24 3.31
C GLY A 91 -7.58 12.70 3.40
N VAL A 92 -6.66 12.01 2.73
CA VAL A 92 -6.53 10.54 2.81
C VAL A 92 -5.35 10.19 3.71
N VAL A 93 -5.59 9.32 4.68
CA VAL A 93 -4.54 8.77 5.56
C VAL A 93 -4.29 7.32 5.17
N VAL A 94 -3.02 6.98 4.90
CA VAL A 94 -2.62 5.60 4.59
C VAL A 94 -1.92 5.00 5.80
N LEU A 95 -2.42 3.85 6.24
CA LEU A 95 -1.87 3.04 7.31
C LEU A 95 -1.45 1.69 6.73
N ALA A 96 -0.30 1.16 7.15
CA ALA A 96 0.16 -0.15 6.73
C ALA A 96 0.65 -0.98 7.92
N GLY A 97 0.34 -2.28 7.89
CA GLY A 97 0.80 -3.28 8.85
C GLY A 97 1.82 -4.21 8.20
N THR A 98 2.86 -4.59 8.95
CA THR A 98 3.79 -5.65 8.56
C THR A 98 4.31 -6.40 9.77
N ASN A 99 4.62 -7.68 9.60
CA ASN A 99 5.36 -8.46 10.58
C ASN A 99 6.88 -8.48 10.30
N ARG A 100 7.31 -7.92 9.17
CA ARG A 100 8.67 -8.07 8.64
C ARG A 100 9.19 -6.78 8.01
N ALA A 101 9.44 -5.78 8.85
CA ALA A 101 9.99 -4.50 8.41
C ALA A 101 11.42 -4.63 7.80
N ASP A 102 12.17 -5.67 8.17
CA ASP A 102 13.55 -5.94 7.72
C ASP A 102 13.67 -6.18 6.20
N ILE A 103 12.65 -6.79 5.61
CA ILE A 103 12.61 -7.15 4.19
C ILE A 103 11.90 -6.11 3.32
N LEU A 104 11.29 -5.07 3.91
CA LEU A 104 10.57 -4.07 3.15
C LEU A 104 11.51 -3.25 2.26
N ASP A 105 11.04 -2.90 1.06
CA ASP A 105 11.73 -2.03 0.12
C ASP A 105 11.94 -0.67 0.79
N PRO A 106 13.19 -0.18 0.92
CA PRO A 106 13.48 1.11 1.52
C PRO A 106 12.75 2.27 0.84
N ALA A 107 12.31 2.11 -0.40
CA ALA A 107 11.50 3.08 -1.10
C ALA A 107 10.19 3.39 -0.36
N LEU A 108 9.54 2.41 0.28
CA LEU A 108 8.26 2.61 0.98
C LEU A 108 8.39 3.55 2.20
N ILE A 109 9.55 3.53 2.86
CA ILE A 109 9.82 4.28 4.09
C ILE A 109 10.55 5.62 3.85
N ARG A 110 10.70 6.04 2.59
CA ARG A 110 11.28 7.35 2.28
C ARG A 110 10.33 8.48 2.69
N PRO A 111 10.86 9.65 3.08
CA PRO A 111 10.04 10.82 3.37
C PRO A 111 9.10 11.17 2.20
N GLY A 112 7.84 11.51 2.52
CA GLY A 112 6.74 11.68 1.57
C GLY A 112 5.89 10.42 1.35
N ARG A 113 6.16 9.33 2.06
CA ARG A 113 5.44 8.03 1.93
C ARG A 113 5.02 7.54 3.32
N PHE A 114 5.57 6.41 3.80
CA PHE A 114 5.36 5.97 5.19
C PHE A 114 6.30 6.72 6.14
N ASP A 115 5.95 7.97 6.42
CA ASP A 115 6.79 8.91 7.17
C ASP A 115 6.85 8.62 8.68
N ARG A 116 5.85 7.90 9.21
CA ARG A 116 5.79 7.53 10.63
C ARG A 116 5.80 6.02 10.78
N GLN A 117 6.72 5.54 11.61
CA GLN A 117 6.77 4.16 12.05
C GLN A 117 6.39 4.12 13.53
N ILE A 118 5.49 3.21 13.87
CA ILE A 118 5.00 2.98 15.23
C ILE A 118 5.31 1.52 15.53
N ALA A 119 6.07 1.28 16.60
CA ALA A 119 6.48 -0.04 17.07
C ALA A 119 5.92 -0.29 18.48
#